data_AF-A0A3R8RMM2-F1
#
_entry.id   AF-A0A3R8RMM2-F1
#
_cell.length_a   1.000
_cell.length_b   1.000
_cell.length_c   1.000
_cell.angle_alpha   90.00
_cell.angle_beta   90.00
_cell.angle_gamma   90.00
#
_symmetry.space_group_name_H-M   'P 1'
#
loop_
_entity.id
_entity.type
_entity.pdbx_description
1 polymer ?
#
loop_
_entity_poly.entity_id
_entity_poly.type
_entity_poly.pdbx_seq_one_letter_code
_entity_poly.pdbx_strand_id
1 'polypeptide(L)'
;MKLTYPTLSKACLGLIASFSLYSCSKDADLLSDYVINNDAKDVLNKLVVDDSFYVRAQRTLILDVLSNDAFEDLGNVRIINTTAPELGTVVINDNNTLTYTVYEPVVTETTPPATETTPPATETTPPATETTPPATETAPEPSQPAQEPAPAPAAEEDTFTYTAEETDASGNTTTQQATVTVNIINDKAPTTGANVFYVTANGSAGNNGKSESAAWSLAHAFANAKAGDYVHIKAGNYGGQQLSINRSGSAGNPIVFMGYKNTPGDIVASQGSTFSYGDQANAAEMPLLDANNTGEGIKIGGSYVELQNFQVKDYSKGIQVTGNHVLLDNVVVLDMGNQNVSGYDGFGIHIMNTNNCLVQNSYIENATAEAFKIYGGGNNQVRYLEVRSDNIPNPTGYYILLTNTANNVVEDSRVERAPGLSHPGHGLVCKWNSKNNVFRRCETKYTNVEMNFSDVTGNLYEDIKIIGQGRDHYEGHVEFRNGANNNTIRNIVISDVSYAFSFSDIDDGFTPSPDTDAPNAGFNNSIQNATVENAGAIFRALPSYTIGGDINAFMRNNTFENCAFNNYSVLANLLMRNEGNAFINCSFKNGSNGVKAINGSPYRSDIINNIKFTNCTFENATQ
;
A
#
# COMPACT_ATOMS: atom_id res chain seq x y z
N MET A 1 -11.32 24.76 -86.45
CA MET A 1 -10.66 25.37 -87.63
C MET A 1 -9.16 25.39 -87.37
N LYS A 2 -8.37 24.78 -88.26
CA LYS A 2 -6.87 24.76 -88.37
C LYS A 2 -6.11 24.00 -87.26
N LEU A 3 -5.52 22.80 -87.55
CA LEU A 3 -4.18 22.52 -88.16
C LEU A 3 -3.05 22.92 -87.17
N THR A 4 -2.05 22.12 -86.76
CA THR A 4 -1.30 20.99 -87.37
C THR A 4 -0.34 20.33 -86.35
N TYR A 5 0.00 19.05 -86.53
CA TYR A 5 1.00 18.18 -85.83
C TYR A 5 2.48 18.49 -86.22
N PRO A 6 3.58 17.74 -85.85
CA PRO A 6 3.86 16.68 -84.83
C PRO A 6 5.25 16.82 -84.10
N THR A 7 5.58 15.80 -83.27
CA THR A 7 6.90 15.12 -83.03
C THR A 7 7.55 15.15 -81.64
N LEU A 8 7.85 13.92 -81.19
CA LEU A 8 8.90 13.42 -80.29
C LEU A 8 9.35 14.29 -79.10
N SER A 9 9.18 13.78 -77.88
CA SER A 9 10.30 13.33 -77.04
C SER A 9 9.79 12.88 -75.67
N LYS A 10 10.24 11.68 -75.26
CA LYS A 10 10.08 11.15 -73.91
C LYS A 10 10.75 12.08 -72.91
N ALA A 11 10.01 12.61 -71.93
CA ALA A 11 10.47 12.88 -70.56
C ALA A 11 9.40 13.68 -69.79
N CYS A 12 9.33 13.40 -68.50
CA CYS A 12 8.69 14.13 -67.41
C CYS A 12 7.30 13.67 -66.92
N LEU A 13 7.33 13.38 -65.61
CA LEU A 13 6.28 13.19 -64.60
C LEU A 13 5.72 11.79 -64.38
N GLY A 14 6.32 11.13 -63.39
CA GLY A 14 5.81 9.95 -62.68
C GLY A 14 6.84 9.43 -61.67
N LEU A 15 7.46 10.35 -60.91
CA LEU A 15 8.40 10.04 -59.83
C LEU A 15 7.61 9.97 -58.51
N ILE A 16 8.04 9.07 -57.61
CA ILE A 16 7.40 8.64 -56.35
C ILE A 16 6.53 7.38 -56.49
N ALA A 17 7.19 6.27 -56.80
CA ALA A 17 6.85 4.92 -56.35
C ALA A 17 8.00 4.00 -56.75
N SER A 18 9.14 4.06 -56.06
CA SER A 18 10.23 3.07 -56.10
C SER A 18 11.42 3.54 -55.24
N PHE A 19 11.33 3.34 -53.94
CA PHE A 19 12.50 3.08 -53.09
C PHE A 19 12.10 1.98 -52.11
N SER A 20 13.02 1.05 -51.85
CA SER A 20 12.91 -0.13 -50.98
C SER A 20 12.71 -1.48 -51.68
N LEU A 21 13.52 -1.79 -52.70
CA LEU A 21 13.94 -3.16 -52.98
C LEU A 21 15.46 -3.15 -53.23
N TYR A 22 16.22 -3.38 -52.15
CA TYR A 22 17.54 -4.03 -52.05
C TYR A 22 18.17 -3.64 -50.72
N SER A 23 17.92 -4.42 -49.67
CA SER A 23 18.88 -4.61 -48.58
C SER A 23 18.59 -5.92 -47.85
N CYS A 24 19.51 -6.86 -48.00
CA CYS A 24 19.83 -8.00 -47.13
C CYS A 24 18.71 -8.98 -46.72
N SER A 25 18.57 -10.03 -47.52
CA SER A 25 18.08 -11.34 -47.13
C SER A 25 19.10 -12.10 -46.25
N LYS A 26 19.21 -11.74 -44.97
CA LYS A 26 20.00 -12.53 -44.00
C LYS A 26 19.40 -12.74 -42.61
N ASP A 27 18.15 -12.34 -42.39
CA ASP A 27 17.47 -12.48 -41.08
C ASP A 27 16.17 -13.29 -41.15
N ALA A 28 15.89 -14.01 -42.24
CA ALA A 28 14.69 -14.85 -42.37
C ALA A 28 14.90 -16.34 -42.03
N ASP A 29 16.15 -16.79 -41.84
CA ASP A 29 16.48 -18.18 -41.51
C ASP A 29 16.69 -18.44 -40.00
N LEU A 30 16.54 -17.42 -39.14
CA LEU A 30 16.71 -17.58 -37.68
C LEU A 30 15.41 -17.91 -36.92
N LEU A 31 14.26 -17.96 -37.62
CA LEU A 31 12.96 -18.29 -37.01
C LEU A 31 12.37 -19.63 -37.49
N SER A 32 12.91 -20.25 -38.52
CA SER A 32 12.49 -21.61 -38.94
C SER A 32 13.34 -22.73 -38.34
N ASP A 33 14.55 -22.42 -37.86
CA ASP A 33 15.44 -23.40 -37.21
C ASP A 33 15.22 -23.54 -35.69
N TYR A 34 14.28 -22.77 -35.11
CA TYR A 34 13.90 -22.89 -33.69
C TYR A 34 12.67 -23.77 -33.45
N VAL A 35 12.25 -24.57 -34.45
CA VAL A 35 11.15 -25.51 -34.30
C VAL A 35 11.59 -26.89 -34.79
N ILE A 36 12.31 -27.59 -33.91
CA ILE A 36 12.04 -28.94 -33.40
C ILE A 36 13.20 -29.25 -32.43
N ASN A 37 13.04 -28.80 -31.20
CA ASN A 37 13.66 -29.40 -30.02
C ASN A 37 12.56 -29.52 -28.98
N ASN A 38 12.51 -30.64 -28.25
CA ASN A 38 11.44 -30.92 -27.28
C ASN A 38 11.32 -29.82 -26.19
N ASP A 39 12.39 -29.06 -25.95
CA ASP A 39 12.46 -27.99 -24.94
C ASP A 39 11.60 -26.76 -25.27
N ALA A 40 11.30 -26.47 -26.55
CA ALA A 40 10.52 -25.29 -26.93
C ALA A 40 9.00 -25.44 -26.67
N LYS A 41 8.51 -26.67 -26.46
CA LYS A 41 7.12 -26.92 -26.05
C LYS A 41 6.89 -26.66 -24.56
N ASP A 42 7.89 -26.88 -23.72
CA ASP A 42 7.80 -26.62 -22.29
C ASP A 42 7.80 -25.11 -21.99
N VAL A 43 8.50 -24.30 -22.79
CA VAL A 43 8.54 -22.83 -22.61
C VAL A 43 7.20 -22.16 -22.97
N LEU A 44 6.41 -22.73 -23.89
CA LEU A 44 5.09 -22.20 -24.29
C LEU A 44 3.94 -22.63 -23.35
N ASN A 45 4.17 -23.61 -22.47
CA ASN A 45 3.20 -24.14 -21.51
C ASN A 45 3.61 -23.90 -20.04
N LYS A 46 4.67 -23.12 -19.78
CA LYS A 46 5.13 -22.82 -18.42
C LYS A 46 4.12 -21.87 -17.75
N LEU A 47 3.32 -22.39 -16.82
CA LEU A 47 2.35 -21.63 -16.02
C LEU A 47 2.98 -21.06 -14.75
N VAL A 48 3.99 -21.75 -14.20
CA VAL A 48 4.72 -21.29 -13.01
C VAL A 48 5.77 -20.24 -13.36
N VAL A 49 5.85 -19.17 -12.59
CA VAL A 49 6.74 -18.03 -12.78
C VAL A 49 7.78 -18.01 -11.65
N ASP A 50 9.01 -17.61 -11.96
CA ASP A 50 10.05 -17.49 -10.93
C ASP A 50 9.75 -16.31 -10.01
N ASP A 51 9.86 -16.53 -8.71
CA ASP A 51 9.52 -15.56 -7.67
C ASP A 51 10.73 -14.87 -7.09
N SER A 52 10.52 -13.66 -6.57
CA SER A 52 11.52 -12.93 -5.80
C SER A 52 10.90 -12.30 -4.57
N PHE A 53 11.44 -12.66 -3.40
CA PHE A 53 11.03 -12.15 -2.12
C PHE A 53 12.20 -11.47 -1.40
N TYR A 54 11.88 -10.62 -0.45
CA TYR A 54 12.85 -9.96 0.43
C TYR A 54 12.52 -10.31 1.87
N VAL A 55 13.51 -10.80 2.60
CA VAL A 55 13.39 -11.16 4.01
C VAL A 55 14.54 -10.54 4.77
N ARG A 56 14.32 -10.00 5.97
CA ARG A 56 15.46 -9.61 6.81
C ARG A 56 16.03 -10.84 7.51
N ALA A 57 17.32 -10.83 7.80
CA ALA A 57 17.93 -11.90 8.58
C ALA A 57 17.17 -12.16 9.89
N GLN A 58 17.14 -13.43 10.33
CA GLN A 58 16.42 -13.87 11.54
C GLN A 58 14.88 -13.68 11.48
N ARG A 59 14.29 -13.73 10.27
CA ARG A 59 12.83 -13.72 10.07
C ARG A 59 12.34 -15.04 9.49
N THR A 60 11.03 -15.21 9.65
CA THR A 60 10.20 -16.11 8.86
C THR A 60 9.36 -15.28 7.90
N LEU A 61 9.17 -15.75 6.68
CA LEU A 61 8.38 -15.11 5.62
C LEU A 61 7.38 -16.11 5.06
N ILE A 62 6.13 -15.69 4.87
CA ILE A 62 5.13 -16.45 4.12
C ILE A 62 5.22 -16.02 2.66
N LEU A 63 5.38 -17.00 1.76
CA LEU A 63 5.58 -16.83 0.34
C LEU A 63 4.33 -17.32 -0.40
N ASP A 64 3.63 -16.41 -1.06
CA ASP A 64 2.54 -16.73 -1.97
C ASP A 64 3.07 -16.83 -3.40
N VAL A 65 3.75 -17.96 -3.66
CA VAL A 65 4.45 -18.26 -4.93
C VAL A 65 3.52 -18.50 -6.12
N LEU A 66 2.23 -18.73 -5.86
CA LEU A 66 1.25 -18.95 -6.95
C LEU A 66 0.59 -17.64 -7.39
N SER A 67 0.83 -16.53 -6.68
CA SER A 67 0.15 -15.25 -6.90
C SER A 67 0.44 -14.60 -8.26
N ASN A 68 1.59 -14.91 -8.85
CA ASN A 68 2.04 -14.42 -10.16
C ASN A 68 2.04 -15.51 -11.25
N ASP A 69 1.56 -16.71 -10.93
CA ASP A 69 1.45 -17.82 -11.86
C ASP A 69 0.25 -17.66 -12.79
N ALA A 70 0.31 -18.31 -13.96
CA ALA A 70 -0.68 -18.20 -15.01
C ALA A 70 -1.74 -19.32 -15.00
N PHE A 71 -1.99 -19.96 -13.86
CA PHE A 71 -3.03 -20.99 -13.73
C PHE A 71 -4.44 -20.40 -13.89
N GLU A 72 -5.32 -21.11 -14.60
CA GLU A 72 -6.70 -20.65 -14.84
C GLU A 72 -7.59 -20.77 -13.58
N ASP A 73 -7.37 -21.81 -12.76
CA ASP A 73 -8.12 -22.07 -11.53
C ASP A 73 -7.17 -22.57 -10.42
N LEU A 74 -6.77 -21.65 -9.54
CA LEU A 74 -5.91 -21.95 -8.39
C LEU A 74 -6.53 -22.98 -7.41
N GLY A 75 -7.84 -23.21 -7.45
CA GLY A 75 -8.52 -24.22 -6.64
C GLY A 75 -8.10 -25.66 -6.99
N ASN A 76 -7.57 -25.88 -8.19
CA ASN A 76 -7.09 -27.19 -8.67
C ASN A 76 -5.57 -27.34 -8.61
N VAL A 77 -4.86 -26.35 -8.06
CA VAL A 77 -3.40 -26.31 -8.01
C VAL A 77 -2.92 -26.54 -6.59
N ARG A 78 -1.88 -27.37 -6.42
CA ARG A 78 -1.26 -27.64 -5.11
C ARG A 78 0.26 -27.54 -5.19
N ILE A 79 0.89 -26.91 -4.21
CA ILE A 79 2.33 -27.02 -4.01
C ILE A 79 2.60 -28.37 -3.34
N ILE A 80 3.31 -29.25 -4.03
CA ILE A 80 3.52 -30.63 -3.57
C ILE A 80 4.95 -30.91 -3.12
N ASN A 81 5.91 -30.08 -3.51
CA ASN A 81 7.32 -30.27 -3.15
C ASN A 81 8.11 -28.96 -3.19
N THR A 82 9.21 -28.93 -2.43
CA THR A 82 10.22 -27.86 -2.45
C THR A 82 11.62 -28.46 -2.34
N THR A 83 12.62 -27.82 -2.97
CA THR A 83 14.03 -28.11 -2.62
C THR A 83 14.43 -27.40 -1.34
N ALA A 84 15.45 -27.91 -0.64
CA ALA A 84 15.98 -27.23 0.54
C ALA A 84 16.78 -25.97 0.12
N PRO A 85 16.52 -24.80 0.72
CA PRO A 85 17.38 -23.63 0.60
C PRO A 85 18.71 -23.82 1.34
N GLU A 86 19.71 -22.99 1.03
CA GLU A 86 21.03 -23.03 1.68
C GLU A 86 21.07 -22.21 2.98
N LEU A 87 20.35 -21.09 3.03
CA LEU A 87 20.40 -20.09 4.12
C LEU A 87 19.14 -20.12 5.01
N GLY A 88 18.25 -21.08 4.79
CA GLY A 88 17.05 -21.27 5.61
C GLY A 88 16.38 -22.63 5.45
N THR A 89 15.19 -22.74 6.03
CA THR A 89 14.28 -23.88 5.83
C THR A 89 13.00 -23.42 5.16
N VAL A 90 12.40 -24.27 4.33
CA VAL A 90 11.09 -24.03 3.73
C VAL A 90 10.10 -25.12 4.13
N VAL A 91 8.86 -24.74 4.42
CA VAL A 91 7.73 -25.62 4.75
C VAL A 91 6.55 -25.28 3.86
N ILE A 92 5.85 -26.30 3.35
CA ILE A 92 4.59 -26.12 2.61
C ILE A 92 3.45 -26.04 3.63
N ASN A 93 2.64 -25.00 3.55
CA ASN A 93 1.49 -24.78 4.44
C ASN A 93 0.20 -25.41 3.89
N ASP A 94 -0.75 -25.71 4.77
CA ASP A 94 -2.06 -26.29 4.40
C ASP A 94 -2.89 -25.37 3.47
N ASN A 95 -2.63 -24.06 3.51
CA ASN A 95 -3.30 -23.06 2.67
C ASN A 95 -2.61 -22.83 1.31
N ASN A 96 -1.72 -23.73 0.89
CA ASN A 96 -1.02 -23.66 -0.40
C ASN A 96 -0.02 -22.49 -0.55
N THR A 97 0.51 -22.00 0.57
CA THR A 97 1.65 -21.06 0.60
C THR A 97 2.90 -21.77 1.12
N LEU A 98 4.05 -21.10 1.05
CA LEU A 98 5.29 -21.59 1.66
C LEU A 98 5.68 -20.73 2.86
N THR A 99 6.31 -21.32 3.86
CA THR A 99 6.96 -20.61 4.96
C THR A 99 8.45 -20.81 4.87
N TYR A 100 9.19 -19.73 4.65
CA TYR A 100 10.65 -19.70 4.63
C TYR A 100 11.18 -19.10 5.93
N THR A 101 12.12 -19.76 6.60
CA THR A 101 12.76 -19.31 7.85
C THR A 101 14.26 -19.26 7.67
N VAL A 102 14.86 -18.08 7.88
CA VAL A 102 16.33 -17.88 7.78
C VAL A 102 17.03 -18.60 8.95
N TYR A 103 18.13 -19.30 8.69
CA TYR A 103 18.96 -19.88 9.77
C TYR A 103 19.55 -18.78 10.67
N GLU A 104 19.66 -19.04 11.97
CA GLU A 104 20.44 -18.16 12.84
C GLU A 104 21.94 -18.25 12.47
N PRO A 105 22.66 -17.11 12.34
CA PRO A 105 24.08 -17.17 12.05
C PRO A 105 24.82 -17.85 13.22
N VAL A 106 25.60 -18.88 12.89
CA VAL A 106 26.49 -19.53 13.86
C VAL A 106 27.59 -18.54 14.26
N VAL A 107 27.52 -18.00 15.47
CA VAL A 107 28.55 -17.12 16.01
C VAL A 107 29.79 -17.96 16.33
N THR A 108 30.78 -17.97 15.43
CA THR A 108 32.11 -18.49 15.77
C THR A 108 32.84 -17.44 16.60
N GLU A 109 32.83 -17.57 17.92
CA GLU A 109 33.72 -16.79 18.79
C GLU A 109 35.18 -17.13 18.47
N THR A 110 35.87 -16.25 17.76
CA THR A 110 37.33 -16.29 17.65
C THR A 110 37.92 -15.58 18.87
N THR A 111 38.07 -16.30 19.98
CA THR A 111 38.78 -15.79 21.16
C THR A 111 40.27 -15.63 20.81
N PRO A 112 40.86 -14.41 20.84
CA PRO A 112 42.31 -14.25 20.74
C PRO A 112 42.96 -14.63 22.09
N PRO A 113 44.17 -15.20 22.11
CA PRO A 113 44.85 -15.54 23.37
C PRO A 113 45.15 -14.26 24.17
N ALA A 114 44.67 -14.21 25.41
CA ALA A 114 44.98 -13.16 26.36
C ALA A 114 46.49 -13.13 26.65
N THR A 115 47.14 -12.00 26.39
CA THR A 115 48.48 -11.70 26.89
C THR A 115 48.32 -10.73 28.05
N GLU A 116 48.44 -11.23 29.27
CA GLU A 116 48.52 -10.41 30.48
C GLU A 116 49.87 -9.70 30.56
N THR A 117 49.86 -8.36 30.56
CA THR A 117 50.93 -7.59 31.20
C THR A 117 50.33 -6.41 31.95
N THR A 118 50.35 -6.53 33.27
CA THR A 118 49.96 -5.54 34.28
C THR A 118 50.94 -4.35 34.31
N PRO A 119 50.49 -3.10 34.51
CA PRO A 119 51.35 -1.92 34.62
C PRO A 119 51.73 -1.61 36.07
N PRO A 120 52.86 -0.92 36.34
CA PRO A 120 53.05 -0.21 37.59
C PRO A 120 52.83 1.30 37.42
N ALA A 121 52.14 1.87 38.40
CA ALA A 121 51.89 3.29 38.59
C ALA A 121 53.14 4.02 39.12
N THR A 122 53.30 5.30 38.73
CA THR A 122 53.98 6.30 39.56
C THR A 122 53.41 7.70 39.32
N GLU A 123 53.12 8.41 40.41
CA GLU A 123 52.75 9.83 40.49
C GLU A 123 53.89 10.76 40.04
N THR A 124 53.54 11.93 39.49
CA THR A 124 53.91 13.28 40.01
C THR A 124 53.61 14.40 38.99
N THR A 125 53.12 15.53 39.48
CA THR A 125 52.98 16.86 38.83
C THR A 125 53.51 17.92 39.81
N PRO A 126 53.71 19.20 39.45
CA PRO A 126 54.15 19.87 38.21
C PRO A 126 55.38 20.81 38.49
N PRO A 127 55.82 21.75 37.62
CA PRO A 127 55.15 23.06 37.49
C PRO A 127 55.18 23.72 36.08
N ALA A 128 54.43 24.82 35.98
CA ALA A 128 54.11 25.63 34.80
C ALA A 128 55.23 26.53 34.26
N THR A 129 55.14 26.88 32.97
CA THR A 129 55.49 28.23 32.46
C THR A 129 54.71 28.58 31.19
N GLU A 130 54.20 29.82 31.15
CA GLU A 130 53.62 30.53 30.00
C GLU A 130 54.61 30.75 28.86
N THR A 131 54.14 30.76 27.60
CA THR A 131 54.37 31.85 26.63
C THR A 131 53.49 31.67 25.38
N THR A 132 52.76 32.73 25.03
CA THR A 132 51.97 32.92 23.79
C THR A 132 52.88 33.41 22.61
N PRO A 133 52.41 33.55 21.35
CA PRO A 133 53.01 32.91 20.17
C PRO A 133 53.65 33.91 19.17
N PRO A 134 54.25 33.43 18.06
CA PRO A 134 54.31 34.22 16.84
C PRO A 134 53.45 33.63 15.72
N ALA A 135 52.84 34.54 14.98
CA ALA A 135 52.06 34.30 13.77
C ALA A 135 52.90 33.71 12.63
N THR A 136 52.28 32.88 11.81
CA THR A 136 52.76 32.60 10.45
C THR A 136 51.56 32.37 9.53
N GLU A 137 51.32 33.34 8.65
CA GLU A 137 50.57 33.21 7.39
C GLU A 137 51.43 32.40 6.40
N THR A 138 50.90 31.33 5.81
CA THR A 138 50.67 31.15 4.34
C THR A 138 50.52 29.68 3.92
N ALA A 139 49.61 29.51 2.95
CA ALA A 139 49.49 28.45 1.93
C ALA A 139 48.43 27.35 2.16
N PRO A 140 47.57 27.08 1.14
CA PRO A 140 46.42 26.21 1.26
C PRO A 140 46.81 24.73 1.14
N GLU A 141 46.17 23.91 1.96
CA GLU A 141 46.28 22.45 1.94
C GLU A 141 45.48 21.89 0.74
N PRO A 142 46.01 20.90 0.00
CA PRO A 142 45.36 20.36 -1.19
C PRO A 142 44.11 19.55 -0.82
N SER A 143 43.06 19.75 -1.62
CA SER A 143 41.77 19.04 -1.60
C SER A 143 41.93 17.53 -1.39
N GLN A 144 41.31 17.03 -0.32
CA GLN A 144 41.07 15.61 -0.07
C GLN A 144 40.28 14.99 -1.24
N PRO A 145 40.66 13.79 -1.73
CA PRO A 145 39.82 13.08 -2.69
C PRO A 145 38.49 12.67 -2.05
N ALA A 146 37.43 12.78 -2.82
CA ALA A 146 36.07 12.44 -2.43
C ALA A 146 36.00 11.04 -1.81
N GLN A 147 35.37 10.95 -0.64
CA GLN A 147 34.99 9.69 -0.02
C GLN A 147 34.08 8.92 -0.99
N GLU A 148 34.52 7.74 -1.38
CA GLU A 148 33.73 6.74 -2.09
C GLU A 148 32.45 6.44 -1.27
N PRO A 149 31.26 6.38 -1.89
CA PRO A 149 30.04 6.07 -1.16
C PRO A 149 30.17 4.72 -0.46
N ALA A 150 29.70 4.65 0.79
CA ALA A 150 29.68 3.40 1.55
C ALA A 150 28.96 2.32 0.73
N PRO A 151 29.48 1.07 0.70
CA PRO A 151 28.82 -0.02 0.00
C PRO A 151 27.42 -0.23 0.56
N ALA A 152 26.46 -0.48 -0.34
CA ALA A 152 25.11 -0.89 0.03
C ALA A 152 25.17 -2.09 1.00
N PRO A 153 24.20 -2.25 1.93
CA PRO A 153 24.11 -3.45 2.76
C PRO A 153 24.19 -4.68 1.85
N ALA A 154 25.08 -5.61 2.16
CA ALA A 154 25.21 -6.84 1.38
C ALA A 154 23.95 -7.68 1.59
N ALA A 155 23.06 -7.69 0.60
CA ALA A 155 21.99 -8.67 0.52
C ALA A 155 22.63 -10.03 0.20
N GLU A 156 22.32 -11.05 0.99
CA GLU A 156 22.64 -12.43 0.66
C GLU A 156 21.46 -13.02 -0.09
N GLU A 157 21.71 -13.68 -1.21
CA GLU A 157 20.64 -14.36 -1.96
C GLU A 157 20.61 -15.83 -1.56
N ASP A 158 19.42 -16.33 -1.22
CA ASP A 158 19.13 -17.75 -1.08
C ASP A 158 18.16 -18.17 -2.18
N THR A 159 18.28 -19.40 -2.67
CA THR A 159 17.40 -19.90 -3.74
C THR A 159 16.92 -21.30 -3.42
N PHE A 160 15.65 -21.55 -3.75
CA PHE A 160 15.10 -22.89 -3.77
C PHE A 160 14.05 -22.97 -4.88
N THR A 161 13.48 -24.14 -5.12
CA THR A 161 12.42 -24.34 -6.12
C THR A 161 11.18 -24.91 -5.47
N TYR A 162 10.01 -24.62 -6.03
CA TYR A 162 8.75 -25.28 -5.66
C TYR A 162 8.18 -26.02 -6.86
N THR A 163 7.39 -27.07 -6.60
CA THR A 163 6.67 -27.83 -7.61
C THR A 163 5.17 -27.67 -7.41
N ALA A 164 4.49 -27.07 -8.39
CA ALA A 164 3.04 -26.99 -8.45
C ALA A 164 2.48 -28.16 -9.26
N GLU A 165 1.43 -28.79 -8.75
CA GLU A 165 0.62 -29.82 -9.41
C GLU A 165 -0.76 -29.25 -9.72
N GLU A 166 -1.16 -29.24 -11.00
CA GLU A 166 -2.51 -28.88 -11.44
C GLU A 166 -3.28 -30.17 -11.79
N THR A 167 -4.53 -30.27 -11.34
CA THR A 167 -5.44 -31.37 -11.70
C THR A 167 -6.50 -30.90 -12.68
N ASP A 168 -6.59 -31.54 -13.86
CA ASP A 168 -7.62 -31.21 -14.84
C ASP A 168 -9.00 -31.75 -14.44
N ALA A 169 -10.06 -31.30 -15.14
CA ALA A 169 -11.43 -31.74 -14.91
C ALA A 169 -11.66 -33.27 -15.12
N SER A 170 -10.70 -33.98 -15.72
CA SER A 170 -10.72 -35.43 -15.92
C SER A 170 -9.94 -36.20 -14.84
N GLY A 171 -9.30 -35.49 -13.90
CA GLY A 171 -8.51 -36.05 -12.81
C GLY A 171 -7.06 -36.37 -13.19
N ASN A 172 -6.55 -35.92 -14.33
CA ASN A 172 -5.13 -36.06 -14.67
C ASN A 172 -4.33 -34.94 -14.01
N THR A 173 -3.12 -35.24 -13.54
CA THR A 173 -2.23 -34.25 -12.95
C THR A 173 -1.05 -33.91 -13.84
N THR A 174 -0.67 -32.63 -13.85
CA THR A 174 0.56 -32.13 -14.47
C THR A 174 1.36 -31.36 -13.43
N THR A 175 2.70 -31.45 -13.51
CA THR A 175 3.58 -30.78 -12.55
C THR A 175 4.51 -29.80 -13.25
N GLN A 176 4.72 -28.63 -12.65
CA GLN A 176 5.67 -27.64 -13.12
C GLN A 176 6.52 -27.11 -11.97
N GLN A 177 7.71 -26.61 -12.30
CA GLN A 177 8.69 -26.12 -11.31
C GLN A 177 9.11 -24.69 -11.63
N ALA A 178 9.19 -23.85 -10.60
CA ALA A 178 9.74 -22.51 -10.66
C ALA A 178 10.76 -22.28 -9.53
N THR A 179 11.61 -21.28 -9.73
CA THR A 179 12.64 -20.88 -8.78
C THR A 179 12.11 -19.76 -7.90
N VAL A 180 12.34 -19.88 -6.59
CA VAL A 180 12.14 -18.81 -5.62
C VAL A 180 13.50 -18.25 -5.24
N THR A 181 13.70 -16.96 -5.47
CA THR A 181 14.85 -16.21 -4.98
C THR A 181 14.43 -15.43 -3.73
N VAL A 182 15.11 -15.69 -2.61
CA VAL A 182 14.92 -14.97 -1.36
C VAL A 182 16.13 -14.09 -1.10
N ASN A 183 15.93 -12.78 -1.20
CA ASN A 183 16.94 -11.77 -0.89
C ASN A 183 16.95 -11.52 0.62
N ILE A 184 17.93 -12.07 1.32
CA ILE A 184 18.16 -11.89 2.75
C ILE A 184 18.89 -10.57 2.98
N ILE A 185 18.14 -9.61 3.50
CA ILE A 185 18.65 -8.32 3.91
C ILE A 185 19.24 -8.47 5.32
N ASN A 186 20.57 -8.53 5.40
CA ASN A 186 21.34 -8.55 6.65
C ASN A 186 21.39 -7.15 7.32
N ASP A 187 20.23 -6.56 7.63
CA ASP A 187 20.11 -5.28 8.33
C ASP A 187 20.04 -5.49 9.86
N LYS A 188 21.05 -6.09 10.50
CA LYS A 188 21.13 -5.96 11.95
C LYS A 188 21.45 -4.50 12.25
N ALA A 189 20.51 -3.80 12.91
CA ALA A 189 20.72 -2.41 13.29
C ALA A 189 22.05 -2.28 14.08
N PRO A 190 22.93 -1.34 13.74
CA PRO A 190 24.26 -1.25 14.35
C PRO A 190 24.12 -0.97 15.84
N THR A 191 24.69 -1.84 16.69
CA THR A 191 24.65 -1.70 18.15
C THR A 191 25.88 -0.99 18.72
N THR A 192 26.89 -0.74 17.89
CA THR A 192 28.15 -0.07 18.23
C THR A 192 28.55 0.88 17.12
N GLY A 193 29.18 2.01 17.46
CA GLY A 193 29.68 2.96 16.47
C GLY A 193 29.61 4.41 16.94
N ALA A 194 30.33 5.29 16.26
CA ALA A 194 30.34 6.72 16.59
C ALA A 194 28.98 7.40 16.36
N ASN A 195 28.14 6.85 15.49
CA ASN A 195 26.81 7.30 15.11
C ASN A 195 25.68 6.50 15.80
N VAL A 196 26.00 5.60 16.73
CA VAL A 196 25.00 4.83 17.49
C VAL A 196 24.71 5.50 18.82
N PHE A 197 23.43 5.68 19.13
CA PHE A 197 22.95 6.33 20.34
C PHE A 197 21.79 5.58 20.99
N TYR A 198 21.60 5.79 22.29
CA TYR A 198 20.59 5.16 23.13
C TYR A 198 19.71 6.20 23.81
N VAL A 199 18.42 5.92 23.87
CA VAL A 199 17.38 6.70 24.54
C VAL A 199 16.63 5.78 25.50
N THR A 200 16.37 6.26 26.71
CA THR A 200 15.54 5.59 27.73
C THR A 200 14.55 6.58 28.33
N ALA A 201 13.50 6.09 28.99
CA ALA A 201 12.49 6.95 29.63
C ALA A 201 13.09 7.90 30.70
N ASN A 202 14.21 7.50 31.33
CA ASN A 202 14.94 8.30 32.32
C ASN A 202 16.19 9.00 31.74
N GLY A 203 16.36 8.98 30.42
CA GLY A 203 17.50 9.60 29.76
C GLY A 203 17.50 11.13 29.89
N SER A 204 18.67 11.74 29.67
CA SER A 204 18.88 13.19 29.86
C SER A 204 19.59 13.81 28.67
N ALA A 205 19.24 15.06 28.35
CA ALA A 205 19.91 15.86 27.32
C ALA A 205 21.39 16.15 27.61
N GLY A 206 21.81 16.01 28.88
CA GLY A 206 23.22 16.19 29.28
C GLY A 206 24.08 14.93 29.10
N ASN A 207 23.48 13.79 28.80
CA ASN A 207 24.21 12.54 28.62
C ASN A 207 24.81 12.44 27.19
N ASN A 208 25.78 11.53 27.00
CA ASN A 208 26.43 11.35 25.70
C ASN A 208 25.68 10.41 24.74
N GLY A 209 24.64 9.71 25.22
CA GLY A 209 23.82 8.79 24.44
C GLY A 209 24.52 7.48 24.10
N LYS A 210 25.70 7.15 24.63
CA LYS A 210 26.50 5.98 24.18
C LYS A 210 26.18 4.66 24.86
N SER A 211 25.28 4.65 25.84
CA SER A 211 24.77 3.46 26.52
C SER A 211 23.39 3.73 27.11
N GLU A 212 22.66 2.70 27.54
CA GLU A 212 21.41 2.87 28.29
C GLU A 212 21.61 3.69 29.59
N SER A 213 22.73 3.49 30.30
CA SER A 213 23.06 4.21 31.54
C SER A 213 23.41 5.69 31.34
N ALA A 214 23.85 6.06 30.14
CA ALA A 214 24.13 7.43 29.72
C ALA A 214 23.25 7.80 28.51
N ALA A 215 21.99 7.38 28.53
CA ALA A 215 21.07 7.58 27.43
C ALA A 215 20.58 9.04 27.31
N TRP A 216 20.30 9.47 26.08
CA TRP A 216 19.61 10.72 25.81
C TRP A 216 18.15 10.66 26.24
N SER A 217 17.55 11.83 26.50
CA SER A 217 16.09 11.95 26.53
C SER A 217 15.53 11.88 25.11
N LEU A 218 14.28 11.43 24.97
CA LEU A 218 13.62 11.31 23.66
C LEU A 218 13.54 12.66 22.92
N ALA A 219 13.14 13.72 23.63
CA ALA A 219 13.11 15.08 23.08
C ALA A 219 14.50 15.54 22.59
N HIS A 220 15.58 15.22 23.32
CA HIS A 220 16.92 15.56 22.88
C HIS A 220 17.30 14.83 21.60
N ALA A 221 17.01 13.52 21.52
CA ALA A 221 17.33 12.72 20.34
C ALA A 221 16.61 13.23 19.08
N PHE A 222 15.29 13.44 19.15
CA PHE A 222 14.50 13.93 18.01
C PHE A 222 14.94 15.33 17.56
N ALA A 223 15.39 16.16 18.51
CA ALA A 223 15.89 17.50 18.25
C ALA A 223 17.37 17.58 17.85
N ASN A 224 18.18 16.50 17.95
CA ASN A 224 19.65 16.55 17.78
C ASN A 224 20.25 15.50 16.83
N ALA A 225 19.58 14.38 16.57
CA ALA A 225 20.07 13.38 15.63
C ALA A 225 20.27 13.99 14.23
N LYS A 226 21.26 13.48 13.51
CA LYS A 226 21.71 13.93 12.18
C LYS A 226 21.82 12.74 11.22
N ALA A 227 21.98 13.04 9.93
CA ALA A 227 22.13 12.04 8.87
C ALA A 227 23.14 10.95 9.24
N GLY A 228 22.72 9.68 9.11
CA GLY A 228 23.51 8.49 9.42
C GLY A 228 23.48 8.07 10.89
N ASP A 229 22.84 8.83 11.78
CA ASP A 229 22.68 8.41 13.18
C ASP A 229 21.66 7.27 13.32
N TYR A 230 21.98 6.31 14.19
CA TYR A 230 21.09 5.25 14.64
C TYR A 230 20.76 5.46 16.11
N VAL A 231 19.50 5.78 16.40
CA VAL A 231 19.00 6.07 17.74
C VAL A 231 18.11 4.92 18.19
N HIS A 232 18.63 4.11 19.11
CA HIS A 232 17.92 3.00 19.75
C HIS A 232 17.11 3.51 20.93
N ILE A 233 15.79 3.30 20.91
CA ILE A 233 14.85 3.83 21.91
C ILE A 233 14.26 2.66 22.70
N LYS A 234 14.61 2.55 23.98
CA LYS A 234 14.19 1.46 24.84
C LYS A 234 12.68 1.50 25.06
N ALA A 235 12.02 0.35 25.12
CA ALA A 235 10.66 0.23 25.62
C ALA A 235 10.53 0.97 26.97
N GLY A 236 9.52 1.81 27.05
CA GLY A 236 9.26 2.64 28.22
C GLY A 236 8.12 3.62 27.95
N ASN A 237 7.56 4.16 29.03
CA ASN A 237 6.56 5.21 28.95
C ASN A 237 7.28 6.57 28.88
N TYR A 238 7.16 7.24 27.74
CA TYR A 238 7.74 8.56 27.49
C TYR A 238 6.75 9.72 27.73
N GLY A 239 5.52 9.40 28.15
CA GLY A 239 4.45 10.36 28.47
C GLY A 239 3.91 11.09 27.23
N GLY A 240 3.06 12.08 27.48
CA GLY A 240 2.36 12.86 26.45
C GLY A 240 3.20 13.95 25.78
N GLN A 241 4.44 13.62 25.37
CA GLN A 241 5.33 14.57 24.71
C GLN A 241 4.83 14.92 23.30
N GLN A 242 5.08 16.14 22.84
CA GLN A 242 4.84 16.57 21.47
C GLN A 242 6.20 16.79 20.81
N LEU A 243 6.54 15.95 19.85
CA LEU A 243 7.90 15.83 19.33
C LEU A 243 7.98 16.28 17.87
N SER A 244 9.14 16.79 17.48
CA SER A 244 9.40 17.21 16.10
C SER A 244 10.79 16.77 15.65
N ILE A 245 10.84 16.08 14.51
CA ILE A 245 12.06 15.69 13.80
C ILE A 245 12.17 16.61 12.58
N ASN A 246 12.94 17.69 12.71
CA ASN A 246 13.08 18.70 11.64
C ASN A 246 14.37 18.56 10.83
N ARG A 247 15.33 17.74 11.29
CA ARG A 247 16.54 17.45 10.51
C ARG A 247 16.30 16.33 9.53
N SER A 248 16.95 16.45 8.37
CA SER A 248 16.90 15.45 7.32
C SER A 248 18.14 14.55 7.36
N GLY A 249 17.95 13.28 6.99
CA GLY A 249 19.03 12.41 6.53
C GLY A 249 19.38 12.68 5.07
N SER A 250 19.99 11.68 4.43
CA SER A 250 20.22 11.64 2.99
C SER A 250 20.00 10.24 2.41
N ALA A 251 19.95 10.12 1.08
CA ALA A 251 19.63 8.89 0.36
C ALA A 251 20.55 7.66 0.60
N GLY A 252 21.64 7.81 1.35
CA GLY A 252 22.44 6.68 1.85
C GLY A 252 22.77 6.78 3.34
N ASN A 253 22.29 7.81 4.03
CA ASN A 253 22.53 8.05 5.45
C ASN A 253 21.23 8.61 6.08
N PRO A 254 20.16 7.80 6.18
CA PRO A 254 18.95 8.22 6.85
C PRO A 254 19.22 8.51 8.34
N ILE A 255 18.30 9.21 8.99
CA ILE A 255 18.25 9.27 10.46
C ILE A 255 17.32 8.16 10.92
N VAL A 256 17.81 7.19 11.69
CA VAL A 256 17.02 6.03 12.12
C VAL A 256 16.67 6.13 13.59
N PHE A 257 15.38 6.16 13.90
CA PHE A 257 14.85 6.04 15.25
C PHE A 257 14.16 4.68 15.39
N MET A 258 14.74 3.78 16.20
CA MET A 258 14.28 2.39 16.30
C MET A 258 13.95 2.03 17.74
N GLY A 259 12.67 1.73 18.00
CA GLY A 259 12.24 1.13 19.26
C GLY A 259 12.76 -0.30 19.44
N TYR A 260 13.10 -0.66 20.67
CA TYR A 260 13.51 -2.02 21.05
C TYR A 260 13.08 -2.37 22.47
N LYS A 261 12.90 -3.66 22.77
CA LYS A 261 12.43 -4.13 24.07
C LYS A 261 13.59 -4.40 25.03
N ASN A 262 14.39 -5.39 24.73
CA ASN A 262 15.51 -5.89 25.51
C ASN A 262 16.84 -5.51 24.85
N THR A 263 16.99 -5.78 23.55
CA THR A 263 18.21 -5.51 22.79
C THR A 263 17.88 -4.87 21.45
N PRO A 264 18.63 -3.87 20.96
CA PRO A 264 18.33 -3.24 19.68
C PRO A 264 18.12 -4.25 18.54
N GLY A 265 17.02 -4.07 17.80
CA GLY A 265 16.60 -4.95 16.70
C GLY A 265 15.73 -6.16 17.09
N ASP A 266 15.27 -6.24 18.34
CA ASP A 266 14.47 -7.38 18.83
C ASP A 266 12.95 -7.26 18.62
N ILE A 267 12.43 -6.07 18.30
CA ILE A 267 11.03 -5.87 17.92
C ILE A 267 10.92 -5.80 16.41
N VAL A 268 10.11 -6.69 15.84
CA VAL A 268 10.18 -6.87 14.40
C VAL A 268 8.87 -7.34 13.81
N ALA A 269 8.45 -6.57 12.81
CA ALA A 269 7.22 -6.76 12.08
C ALA A 269 7.53 -7.29 10.68
N SER A 270 6.63 -8.13 10.16
CA SER A 270 6.76 -8.71 8.83
C SER A 270 5.36 -8.99 8.30
N GLN A 271 5.02 -8.36 7.17
CA GLN A 271 3.71 -8.49 6.55
C GLN A 271 2.53 -8.17 7.50
N GLY A 272 2.74 -7.21 8.41
CA GLY A 272 1.79 -6.83 9.44
C GLY A 272 2.49 -6.33 10.69
N SER A 273 1.79 -5.54 11.51
CA SER A 273 2.31 -5.02 12.77
C SER A 273 2.56 -6.12 13.79
N THR A 274 3.44 -5.85 14.76
CA THR A 274 3.54 -6.67 15.98
C THR A 274 2.34 -6.48 16.91
N PHE A 275 1.44 -5.55 16.60
CA PHE A 275 0.21 -5.28 17.33
C PHE A 275 -0.98 -5.92 16.61
N SER A 276 -1.85 -6.59 17.35
CA SER A 276 -3.07 -7.21 16.86
C SER A 276 -4.30 -6.63 17.56
N TYR A 277 -5.47 -6.76 16.93
CA TYR A 277 -6.72 -6.34 17.55
C TYR A 277 -6.96 -7.02 18.90
N GLY A 278 -7.34 -6.21 19.89
CA GLY A 278 -7.52 -6.64 21.28
C GLY A 278 -6.27 -6.46 22.14
N ASP A 279 -5.09 -6.25 21.53
CA ASP A 279 -3.91 -5.82 22.27
C ASP A 279 -4.15 -4.43 22.88
N GLN A 280 -3.38 -4.11 23.92
CA GLN A 280 -3.43 -2.84 24.61
C GLN A 280 -2.06 -2.18 24.53
N ALA A 281 -2.03 -0.85 24.52
CA ALA A 281 -0.77 -0.11 24.58
C ALA A 281 0.06 -0.57 25.79
N ASN A 282 1.31 -0.98 25.54
CA ASN A 282 2.16 -1.54 26.58
C ASN A 282 3.58 -0.98 26.49
N ALA A 283 3.91 -0.09 27.42
CA ALA A 283 5.23 0.52 27.54
C ALA A 283 6.36 -0.49 27.82
N ALA A 284 6.06 -1.72 28.24
CA ALA A 284 7.06 -2.76 28.43
C ALA A 284 7.47 -3.48 27.13
N GLU A 285 6.69 -3.33 26.06
CA GLU A 285 6.94 -4.02 24.78
C GLU A 285 7.67 -3.11 23.79
N MET A 286 7.38 -1.81 23.79
CA MET A 286 7.87 -0.85 22.79
C MET A 286 7.74 0.58 23.34
N PRO A 287 8.53 1.57 22.88
CA PRO A 287 8.37 2.97 23.29
C PRO A 287 6.92 3.45 23.16
N LEU A 288 6.37 4.01 24.23
CA LEU A 288 5.00 4.51 24.29
C LEU A 288 4.98 6.01 24.56
N LEU A 289 4.34 6.74 23.65
CA LEU A 289 3.83 8.09 23.86
C LEU A 289 2.34 8.00 24.20
N ASP A 290 1.95 8.55 25.33
CA ASP A 290 0.59 8.43 25.87
C ASP A 290 0.17 9.78 26.46
N ALA A 291 -0.78 10.44 25.78
CA ALA A 291 -1.29 11.76 26.16
C ALA A 291 -2.68 11.65 26.80
N ASN A 292 -3.45 12.74 26.83
CA ASN A 292 -4.79 12.79 27.44
C ASN A 292 -5.79 13.44 26.46
N ASN A 293 -5.84 12.93 25.23
CA ASN A 293 -6.61 13.42 24.08
C ASN A 293 -6.30 14.86 23.67
N THR A 294 -5.04 15.27 23.79
CA THR A 294 -4.60 16.64 23.44
C THR A 294 -3.29 16.66 22.67
N GLY A 295 -3.15 17.61 21.76
CA GLY A 295 -1.89 17.87 21.06
C GLY A 295 -1.59 16.87 19.96
N GLU A 296 -0.38 17.00 19.41
CA GLU A 296 0.10 16.20 18.28
C GLU A 296 1.36 15.44 18.67
N GLY A 297 1.33 14.11 18.53
CA GLY A 297 2.37 13.22 19.05
C GLY A 297 3.74 13.44 18.39
N ILE A 298 3.87 13.05 17.12
CA ILE A 298 5.14 13.13 16.38
C ILE A 298 4.96 13.89 15.06
N LYS A 299 5.78 14.92 14.86
CA LYS A 299 5.93 15.63 13.58
C LYS A 299 7.25 15.26 12.92
N ILE A 300 7.21 14.78 11.68
CA ILE A 300 8.39 14.47 10.88
C ILE A 300 8.47 15.46 9.71
N GLY A 301 9.19 16.56 9.93
CA GLY A 301 9.45 17.58 8.91
C GLY A 301 10.70 17.31 8.07
N GLY A 302 11.66 16.57 8.63
CA GLY A 302 12.88 16.14 7.94
C GLY A 302 12.62 15.05 6.92
N SER A 303 13.41 15.06 5.84
CA SER A 303 13.41 14.00 4.81
C SER A 303 14.43 12.89 5.14
N TYR A 304 14.27 11.69 4.59
CA TYR A 304 15.16 10.54 4.89
C TYR A 304 15.25 10.24 6.40
N VAL A 305 14.08 10.12 7.02
CA VAL A 305 13.90 9.78 8.43
C VAL A 305 13.16 8.45 8.51
N GLU A 306 13.63 7.56 9.38
CA GLU A 306 12.95 6.31 9.67
C GLU A 306 12.49 6.32 11.12
N LEU A 307 11.21 6.03 11.34
CA LEU A 307 10.63 5.80 12.65
C LEU A 307 10.10 4.37 12.70
N GLN A 308 10.70 3.56 13.56
CA GLN A 308 10.40 2.14 13.66
C GLN A 308 10.02 1.75 15.09
N ASN A 309 9.04 0.85 15.24
CA ASN A 309 8.63 0.27 16.52
C ASN A 309 8.24 1.35 17.55
N PHE A 310 7.10 2.03 17.34
CA PHE A 310 6.58 3.03 18.27
C PHE A 310 5.08 2.86 18.55
N GLN A 311 4.65 3.15 19.77
CA GLN A 311 3.25 3.29 20.15
C GLN A 311 2.92 4.77 20.43
N VAL A 312 1.80 5.26 19.89
CA VAL A 312 1.29 6.63 20.08
C VAL A 312 -0.19 6.56 20.44
N LYS A 313 -0.56 7.03 21.62
CA LYS A 313 -1.91 6.88 22.18
C LYS A 313 -2.46 8.18 22.79
N ASP A 314 -3.78 8.37 22.70
CA ASP A 314 -4.53 9.46 23.34
C ASP A 314 -4.05 10.87 22.94
N TYR A 315 -3.75 11.10 21.66
CA TYR A 315 -3.49 12.45 21.12
C TYR A 315 -4.68 12.94 20.30
N SER A 316 -4.76 14.25 20.04
CA SER A 316 -5.69 14.73 18.99
C SER A 316 -5.18 14.37 17.59
N LYS A 317 -3.86 14.30 17.42
CA LYS A 317 -3.17 13.88 16.19
C LYS A 317 -2.01 12.95 16.53
N GLY A 318 -1.92 11.79 15.91
CA GLY A 318 -0.88 10.79 16.18
C GLY A 318 0.47 11.17 15.57
N ILE A 319 0.61 10.94 14.27
CA ILE A 319 1.85 11.15 13.53
C ILE A 319 1.56 11.99 12.28
N GLN A 320 2.31 13.07 12.07
CA GLN A 320 2.26 13.87 10.85
C GLN A 320 3.62 13.90 10.15
N VAL A 321 3.63 13.58 8.86
CA VAL A 321 4.81 13.57 8.01
C VAL A 321 4.67 14.66 6.94
N THR A 322 5.67 15.54 6.85
CA THR A 322 5.79 16.54 5.78
C THR A 322 7.13 16.47 5.04
N GLY A 323 8.09 15.68 5.53
CA GLY A 323 9.35 15.38 4.84
C GLY A 323 9.21 14.26 3.81
N ASN A 324 10.05 14.26 2.77
CA ASN A 324 10.06 13.23 1.72
C ASN A 324 10.93 12.04 2.14
N HIS A 325 10.74 10.87 1.51
CA HIS A 325 11.56 9.67 1.80
C HIS A 325 11.54 9.27 3.28
N VAL A 326 10.37 9.39 3.92
CA VAL A 326 10.19 8.97 5.32
C VAL A 326 9.69 7.53 5.35
N LEU A 327 10.26 6.73 6.25
CA LEU A 327 9.78 5.38 6.58
C LEU A 327 9.08 5.40 7.93
N LEU A 328 7.84 4.91 7.96
CA LEU A 328 7.16 4.47 9.18
C LEU A 328 7.03 2.95 9.13
N ASP A 329 7.61 2.23 10.09
CA ASP A 329 7.57 0.77 10.15
C ASP A 329 7.16 0.30 11.55
N ASN A 330 6.12 -0.51 11.64
CA ASN A 330 5.60 -0.99 12.92
C ASN A 330 5.29 0.13 13.92
N VAL A 331 4.58 1.14 13.44
CA VAL A 331 4.02 2.18 14.30
C VAL A 331 2.57 1.84 14.62
N VAL A 332 2.20 1.99 15.89
CA VAL A 332 0.90 1.67 16.45
C VAL A 332 0.27 2.97 16.95
N VAL A 333 -0.88 3.35 16.41
CA VAL A 333 -1.58 4.59 16.74
C VAL A 333 -2.98 4.28 17.27
N LEU A 334 -3.26 4.65 18.52
CA LEU A 334 -4.47 4.20 19.23
C LEU A 334 -5.24 5.39 19.81
N ASP A 335 -6.56 5.38 19.69
CA ASP A 335 -7.46 6.26 20.43
C ASP A 335 -7.20 7.76 20.19
N MET A 336 -7.09 8.15 18.91
CA MET A 336 -6.90 9.57 18.56
C MET A 336 -8.21 10.35 18.64
N GLY A 337 -8.18 11.53 19.25
CA GLY A 337 -9.33 12.42 19.40
C GLY A 337 -10.22 12.09 20.58
N ASN A 338 -11.42 12.66 20.63
CA ASN A 338 -12.33 12.44 21.74
C ASN A 338 -13.05 11.10 21.64
N GLN A 339 -12.64 10.13 22.45
CA GLN A 339 -13.19 8.78 22.47
C GLN A 339 -14.60 8.67 23.06
N ASN A 340 -15.14 9.73 23.69
CA ASN A 340 -16.37 9.66 24.48
C ASN A 340 -17.55 10.44 23.87
N VAL A 341 -17.28 11.34 22.92
CA VAL A 341 -18.30 12.21 22.33
C VAL A 341 -18.06 12.28 20.83
N SER A 342 -19.12 12.06 20.05
CA SER A 342 -19.07 12.17 18.60
C SER A 342 -18.53 13.54 18.15
N GLY A 343 -17.55 13.53 17.25
CA GLY A 343 -16.89 14.73 16.75
C GLY A 343 -15.80 14.41 15.74
N TYR A 344 -15.43 15.40 14.92
CA TYR A 344 -14.40 15.28 13.90
C TYR A 344 -13.04 15.82 14.41
N ASP A 345 -12.40 15.11 15.35
CA ASP A 345 -11.24 15.64 16.09
C ASP A 345 -10.07 14.67 16.31
N GLY A 346 -10.12 13.45 15.78
CA GLY A 346 -9.09 12.43 15.95
C GLY A 346 -8.39 12.03 14.65
N PHE A 347 -7.08 12.26 14.59
CA PHE A 347 -6.28 12.04 13.38
C PHE A 347 -5.14 11.07 13.66
N GLY A 348 -5.06 9.94 12.94
CA GLY A 348 -4.03 8.92 13.13
C GLY A 348 -2.69 9.30 12.49
N ILE A 349 -2.41 8.72 11.32
CA ILE A 349 -1.19 8.98 10.55
C ILE A 349 -1.51 9.82 9.32
N HIS A 350 -0.90 11.00 9.23
CA HIS A 350 -1.09 11.96 8.15
C HIS A 350 0.20 12.18 7.35
N ILE A 351 0.16 11.87 6.06
CA ILE A 351 1.21 12.12 5.07
C ILE A 351 0.83 13.36 4.25
N MET A 352 1.55 14.47 4.42
CA MET A 352 1.10 15.80 3.99
C MET A 352 2.09 16.46 3.03
N ASN A 353 1.65 16.68 1.78
CA ASN A 353 2.38 17.36 0.70
C ASN A 353 3.78 16.78 0.47
N THR A 354 3.89 15.45 0.50
CA THR A 354 5.18 14.75 0.46
C THR A 354 5.18 13.60 -0.54
N ASN A 355 6.38 13.20 -0.95
CA ASN A 355 6.61 12.15 -1.93
C ASN A 355 7.56 11.07 -1.41
N ASN A 356 7.44 9.89 -2.02
CA ASN A 356 8.36 8.77 -1.83
C ASN A 356 8.45 8.28 -0.38
N CYS A 357 7.40 8.46 0.42
CA CYS A 357 7.34 7.89 1.77
C CYS A 357 6.84 6.44 1.72
N LEU A 358 7.25 5.65 2.71
CA LEU A 358 6.80 4.28 2.91
C LEU A 358 6.19 4.15 4.31
N VAL A 359 4.95 3.68 4.39
CA VAL A 359 4.32 3.26 5.63
C VAL A 359 4.09 1.76 5.55
N GLN A 360 4.62 1.01 6.51
CA GLN A 360 4.49 -0.44 6.48
C GLN A 360 4.29 -1.08 7.85
N ASN A 361 3.69 -2.28 7.84
CA ASN A 361 3.53 -3.13 9.01
C ASN A 361 2.91 -2.39 10.21
N SER A 362 1.99 -1.47 9.97
CA SER A 362 1.56 -0.51 10.99
C SER A 362 0.09 -0.75 11.36
N TYR A 363 -0.31 -0.26 12.53
CA TYR A 363 -1.64 -0.48 13.08
C TYR A 363 -2.25 0.84 13.56
N ILE A 364 -3.52 1.09 13.21
CA ILE A 364 -4.27 2.24 13.68
C ILE A 364 -5.63 1.77 14.21
N GLU A 365 -6.00 2.18 15.41
CA GLU A 365 -7.31 1.89 15.98
C GLU A 365 -7.95 3.15 16.60
N ASN A 366 -9.24 3.33 16.36
CA ASN A 366 -10.07 4.35 17.01
C ASN A 366 -9.56 5.79 16.86
N ALA A 367 -9.10 6.14 15.66
CA ALA A 367 -8.94 7.55 15.27
C ALA A 367 -10.30 8.12 14.84
N THR A 368 -10.86 9.02 15.65
CA THR A 368 -12.29 9.36 15.57
C THR A 368 -12.70 10.17 14.34
N ALA A 369 -11.75 10.75 13.59
CA ALA A 369 -12.01 11.44 12.33
C ALA A 369 -11.33 10.73 11.15
N GLU A 370 -10.01 10.84 11.04
CA GLU A 370 -9.23 10.33 9.89
C GLU A 370 -8.11 9.43 10.43
N ALA A 371 -8.19 8.12 10.20
CA ALA A 371 -7.19 7.18 10.69
C ALA A 371 -5.89 7.24 9.90
N PHE A 372 -5.95 7.07 8.58
CA PHE A 372 -4.81 7.25 7.70
C PHE A 372 -5.14 8.19 6.56
N LYS A 373 -4.25 9.16 6.30
CA LYS A 373 -4.44 10.14 5.23
C LYS A 373 -3.17 10.41 4.44
N ILE A 374 -3.31 10.48 3.12
CA ILE A 374 -2.36 11.17 2.24
C ILE A 374 -3.07 12.39 1.66
N TYR A 375 -2.51 13.56 1.93
CA TYR A 375 -2.98 14.83 1.37
C TYR A 375 -1.87 15.46 0.55
N GLY A 376 -2.09 15.77 -0.72
CA GLY A 376 -1.02 16.34 -1.55
C GLY A 376 0.06 15.32 -1.91
N GLY A 377 1.07 15.77 -2.67
CA GLY A 377 2.23 14.93 -3.04
C GLY A 377 1.86 13.71 -3.88
N GLY A 378 2.73 12.70 -3.89
CA GLY A 378 2.56 11.48 -4.69
C GLY A 378 3.71 10.50 -4.58
N ASN A 379 3.58 9.34 -5.24
CA ASN A 379 4.60 8.26 -5.21
C ASN A 379 4.86 7.72 -3.80
N ASN A 380 3.89 7.79 -2.89
CA ASN A 380 3.99 7.17 -1.57
C ASN A 380 3.48 5.72 -1.63
N GLN A 381 4.03 4.88 -0.76
CA GLN A 381 3.66 3.47 -0.64
C GLN A 381 3.14 3.19 0.77
N VAL A 382 2.06 2.42 0.84
CA VAL A 382 1.46 1.95 2.08
C VAL A 382 1.24 0.46 1.94
N ARG A 383 1.79 -0.36 2.85
CA ARG A 383 1.63 -1.82 2.77
C ARG A 383 1.51 -2.49 4.13
N TYR A 384 0.69 -3.52 4.24
CA TYR A 384 0.47 -4.19 5.53
C TYR A 384 0.04 -3.21 6.64
N LEU A 385 -0.78 -2.23 6.26
CA LEU A 385 -1.43 -1.33 7.19
C LEU A 385 -2.77 -1.95 7.61
N GLU A 386 -3.00 -2.01 8.90
CA GLU A 386 -4.30 -2.38 9.45
C GLU A 386 -4.94 -1.18 10.14
N VAL A 387 -6.19 -0.88 9.78
CA VAL A 387 -6.99 0.19 10.38
C VAL A 387 -8.29 -0.37 10.93
N ARG A 388 -8.55 -0.14 12.20
CA ARG A 388 -9.78 -0.59 12.87
C ARG A 388 -10.54 0.51 13.58
N SER A 389 -11.85 0.31 13.71
CA SER A 389 -12.67 1.12 14.60
C SER A 389 -13.76 0.29 15.26
N ASP A 390 -13.84 0.35 16.57
CA ASP A 390 -14.91 -0.20 17.38
C ASP A 390 -15.44 0.78 18.44
N ASN A 391 -14.98 2.04 18.38
CA ASN A 391 -15.48 3.12 19.22
C ASN A 391 -16.95 3.46 18.91
N ILE A 392 -17.86 3.04 19.80
CA ILE A 392 -19.30 3.31 19.68
C ILE A 392 -19.63 4.82 19.81
N PRO A 393 -19.12 5.57 20.82
CA PRO A 393 -19.45 6.99 20.97
C PRO A 393 -19.01 7.90 19.82
N ASN A 394 -17.86 7.62 19.21
CA ASN A 394 -17.23 8.42 18.17
C ASN A 394 -16.47 7.54 17.17
N PRO A 395 -17.19 6.84 16.29
CA PRO A 395 -16.58 5.92 15.32
C PRO A 395 -15.72 6.65 14.29
N THR A 396 -14.69 5.98 13.78
CA THR A 396 -13.81 6.52 12.74
C THR A 396 -14.58 6.92 11.49
N GLY A 397 -14.36 8.15 11.02
CA GLY A 397 -14.90 8.68 9.78
C GLY A 397 -14.24 8.05 8.55
N TYR A 398 -12.95 8.36 8.31
CA TYR A 398 -12.16 7.87 7.18
C TYR A 398 -11.06 6.92 7.64
N TYR A 399 -10.99 5.72 7.04
CA TYR A 399 -10.02 4.69 7.42
C TYR A 399 -8.72 4.89 6.64
N ILE A 400 -8.76 4.84 5.31
CA ILE A 400 -7.63 5.15 4.43
C ILE A 400 -8.10 6.17 3.38
N LEU A 401 -7.63 7.42 3.52
CA LEU A 401 -8.03 8.55 2.67
C LEU A 401 -6.87 9.06 1.83
N LEU A 402 -6.98 8.93 0.51
CA LEU A 402 -6.16 9.65 -0.46
C LEU A 402 -6.94 10.86 -0.95
N THR A 403 -6.39 12.05 -0.74
CA THR A 403 -7.02 13.30 -1.18
C THR A 403 -6.03 14.30 -1.75
N ASN A 404 -6.41 14.97 -2.83
CA ASN A 404 -5.57 15.92 -3.55
C ASN A 404 -4.17 15.37 -3.89
N THR A 405 -4.09 14.10 -4.31
CA THR A 405 -2.82 13.37 -4.40
C THR A 405 -2.80 12.44 -5.61
N ALA A 406 -1.63 12.05 -6.08
CA ALA A 406 -1.53 11.18 -7.25
C ALA A 406 -0.40 10.15 -7.20
N ASN A 407 -0.56 9.05 -7.93
CA ASN A 407 0.46 8.02 -8.11
C ASN A 407 0.90 7.36 -6.79
N ASN A 408 0.02 7.24 -5.80
CA ASN A 408 0.31 6.47 -4.58
C ASN A 408 -0.15 5.02 -4.74
N VAL A 409 0.48 4.13 -3.98
CA VAL A 409 0.11 2.71 -3.91
C VAL A 409 -0.23 2.36 -2.47
N VAL A 410 -1.43 1.82 -2.26
CA VAL A 410 -1.84 1.16 -1.03
C VAL A 410 -2.03 -0.33 -1.36
N GLU A 411 -1.30 -1.20 -0.69
CA GLU A 411 -1.35 -2.63 -0.98
C GLU A 411 -1.36 -3.50 0.27
N ASP A 412 -1.84 -4.74 0.16
CA ASP A 412 -1.75 -5.75 1.21
C ASP A 412 -2.28 -5.25 2.58
N SER A 413 -3.33 -4.42 2.55
CA SER A 413 -3.80 -3.64 3.71
C SER A 413 -5.26 -3.95 4.04
N ARG A 414 -5.63 -3.79 5.30
CA ARG A 414 -6.96 -4.15 5.81
C ARG A 414 -7.61 -2.98 6.55
N VAL A 415 -8.90 -2.78 6.28
CA VAL A 415 -9.75 -1.88 7.05
C VAL A 415 -10.93 -2.65 7.62
N GLU A 416 -11.16 -2.54 8.93
CA GLU A 416 -12.27 -3.22 9.61
C GLU A 416 -13.02 -2.29 10.55
N ARG A 417 -14.31 -2.15 10.28
CA ARG A 417 -15.25 -1.46 11.15
C ARG A 417 -15.99 -2.48 12.02
N ALA A 418 -16.23 -2.21 13.29
CA ALA A 418 -17.09 -3.04 14.11
C ALA A 418 -18.59 -2.89 13.73
N PRO A 419 -19.40 -3.96 13.87
CA PRO A 419 -20.85 -3.85 13.71
C PRO A 419 -21.50 -2.84 14.66
N GLY A 420 -22.57 -2.19 14.20
CA GLY A 420 -23.44 -1.37 15.06
C GLY A 420 -22.96 0.06 15.34
N LEU A 421 -21.87 0.52 14.72
CA LEU A 421 -21.42 1.91 14.87
C LEU A 421 -22.35 2.87 14.12
N SER A 422 -22.56 4.07 14.69
CA SER A 422 -23.50 5.08 14.16
C SER A 422 -23.09 5.66 12.81
N HIS A 423 -21.79 5.71 12.53
CA HIS A 423 -21.23 6.11 11.24
C HIS A 423 -20.79 4.86 10.45
N PRO A 424 -21.09 4.77 9.14
CA PRO A 424 -20.71 3.62 8.32
C PRO A 424 -19.20 3.52 8.06
N GLY A 425 -18.49 4.63 8.25
CA GLY A 425 -17.08 4.75 7.88
C GLY A 425 -16.89 4.85 6.37
N HIS A 426 -15.76 5.42 5.98
CA HIS A 426 -15.27 5.42 4.60
C HIS A 426 -13.98 4.59 4.56
N GLY A 427 -14.02 3.43 3.91
CA GLY A 427 -12.94 2.45 3.98
C GLY A 427 -11.72 2.86 3.16
N LEU A 428 -11.66 2.47 1.89
CA LEU A 428 -10.59 2.80 0.95
C LEU A 428 -11.05 3.93 0.02
N VAL A 429 -10.44 5.12 0.14
CA VAL A 429 -11.03 6.33 -0.44
C VAL A 429 -10.04 7.09 -1.32
N CYS A 430 -10.51 7.48 -2.51
CA CYS A 430 -9.98 8.62 -3.26
C CYS A 430 -11.01 9.76 -3.28
N LYS A 431 -10.65 10.93 -2.74
CA LYS A 431 -11.54 12.11 -2.67
C LYS A 431 -10.83 13.34 -3.18
N TRP A 432 -11.47 14.12 -4.06
CA TRP A 432 -11.00 15.42 -4.56
C TRP A 432 -9.59 15.40 -5.19
N ASN A 433 -9.48 15.74 -6.48
CA ASN A 433 -8.22 15.83 -7.23
C ASN A 433 -7.25 14.65 -7.00
N SER A 434 -7.81 13.44 -6.86
CA SER A 434 -7.04 12.22 -6.58
C SER A 434 -6.95 11.33 -7.80
N LYS A 435 -5.73 11.15 -8.33
CA LYS A 435 -5.52 10.61 -9.67
C LYS A 435 -4.46 9.51 -9.72
N ASN A 436 -4.70 8.49 -10.54
CA ASN A 436 -3.72 7.42 -10.81
C ASN A 436 -3.19 6.74 -9.54
N ASN A 437 -4.00 6.69 -8.48
CA ASN A 437 -3.65 5.94 -7.28
C ASN A 437 -4.06 4.48 -7.46
N VAL A 438 -3.35 3.58 -6.79
CA VAL A 438 -3.61 2.14 -6.81
C VAL A 438 -3.94 1.67 -5.40
N PHE A 439 -5.05 0.97 -5.26
CA PHE A 439 -5.35 0.09 -4.13
C PHE A 439 -5.31 -1.35 -4.64
N ARG A 440 -4.51 -2.21 -4.03
CA ARG A 440 -4.42 -3.62 -4.47
C ARG A 440 -4.24 -4.63 -3.36
N ARG A 441 -4.81 -5.83 -3.51
CA ARG A 441 -4.70 -6.90 -2.49
C ARG A 441 -5.14 -6.43 -1.10
N CYS A 442 -6.21 -5.63 -1.05
CA CYS A 442 -6.73 -5.09 0.22
C CYS A 442 -8.01 -5.83 0.66
N GLU A 443 -8.36 -5.69 1.94
CA GLU A 443 -9.66 -6.15 2.45
C GLU A 443 -10.40 -5.01 3.15
N THR A 444 -11.69 -4.84 2.84
CA THR A 444 -12.61 -4.02 3.63
C THR A 444 -13.65 -4.91 4.31
N LYS A 445 -13.86 -4.69 5.60
CA LYS A 445 -14.88 -5.40 6.37
C LYS A 445 -15.79 -4.40 7.08
N TYR A 446 -17.08 -4.52 6.76
CA TYR A 446 -18.18 -3.68 7.25
C TYR A 446 -17.99 -2.18 6.97
N THR A 447 -17.28 -1.87 5.88
CA THR A 447 -17.03 -0.52 5.33
C THR A 447 -16.74 -0.62 3.83
N ASN A 448 -16.73 0.50 3.12
CA ASN A 448 -16.79 0.59 1.65
C ASN A 448 -15.46 0.95 0.96
N VAL A 449 -15.49 0.89 -0.37
CA VAL A 449 -14.54 1.55 -1.27
C VAL A 449 -15.24 2.77 -1.87
N GLU A 450 -14.59 3.94 -1.88
CA GLU A 450 -15.20 5.20 -2.32
C GLU A 450 -14.31 5.99 -3.29
N MET A 451 -14.92 6.45 -4.38
CA MET A 451 -14.36 7.45 -5.30
C MET A 451 -15.31 8.63 -5.37
N ASN A 452 -14.82 9.82 -5.05
CA ASN A 452 -15.66 10.99 -4.85
C ASN A 452 -15.06 12.23 -5.51
N PHE A 453 -15.88 13.00 -6.23
CA PHE A 453 -15.58 14.20 -7.04
C PHE A 453 -15.18 13.92 -8.50
N SER A 454 -15.49 14.88 -9.38
CA SER A 454 -15.34 14.73 -10.84
C SER A 454 -13.90 14.74 -11.35
N ASP A 455 -12.96 15.14 -10.51
CA ASP A 455 -11.53 15.08 -10.78
C ASP A 455 -10.84 13.88 -10.10
N VAL A 456 -11.61 12.97 -9.49
CA VAL A 456 -11.14 11.64 -9.08
C VAL A 456 -11.23 10.67 -10.25
N THR A 457 -10.06 10.44 -10.86
CA THR A 457 -9.97 9.76 -12.15
C THR A 457 -8.67 8.97 -12.34
N GLY A 458 -8.72 7.93 -13.16
CA GLY A 458 -7.56 7.09 -13.48
C GLY A 458 -7.10 6.20 -12.31
N ASN A 459 -7.85 6.11 -11.22
CA ASN A 459 -7.49 5.27 -10.09
C ASN A 459 -7.82 3.80 -10.37
N LEU A 460 -7.03 2.90 -9.79
CA LEU A 460 -7.16 1.45 -9.91
C LEU A 460 -7.43 0.84 -8.54
N TYR A 461 -8.47 0.02 -8.46
CA TYR A 461 -8.77 -0.83 -7.31
C TYR A 461 -8.77 -2.28 -7.80
N GLU A 462 -7.81 -3.09 -7.35
CA GLU A 462 -7.63 -4.45 -7.85
C GLU A 462 -7.41 -5.50 -6.76
N ASP A 463 -7.91 -6.71 -6.98
CA ASP A 463 -7.72 -7.83 -6.04
C ASP A 463 -8.18 -7.49 -4.61
N ILE A 464 -9.29 -6.75 -4.47
CA ILE A 464 -9.86 -6.33 -3.18
C ILE A 464 -11.02 -7.23 -2.80
N LYS A 465 -11.10 -7.58 -1.52
CA LYS A 465 -12.25 -8.26 -0.93
C LYS A 465 -13.06 -7.29 -0.07
N ILE A 466 -14.37 -7.23 -0.31
CA ILE A 466 -15.32 -6.36 0.39
C ILE A 466 -16.36 -7.24 1.07
N ILE A 467 -16.42 -7.18 2.39
CA ILE A 467 -17.33 -7.99 3.22
C ILE A 467 -18.33 -7.07 3.93
N GLY A 468 -19.60 -7.18 3.58
CA GLY A 468 -20.70 -6.47 4.26
C GLY A 468 -21.27 -7.23 5.46
N GLN A 469 -22.34 -6.68 6.06
CA GLN A 469 -23.02 -7.25 7.24
C GLN A 469 -24.35 -7.95 6.88
N GLY A 470 -24.52 -8.36 5.63
CA GLY A 470 -25.74 -8.91 5.06
C GLY A 470 -26.57 -7.88 4.29
N ARG A 471 -27.66 -8.35 3.67
CA ARG A 471 -28.49 -7.56 2.73
C ARG A 471 -29.24 -6.38 3.35
N ASP A 472 -29.38 -6.37 4.67
CA ASP A 472 -30.12 -5.35 5.42
C ASP A 472 -29.23 -4.21 5.93
N HIS A 473 -27.92 -4.29 5.65
CA HIS A 473 -26.91 -3.33 6.10
C HIS A 473 -26.21 -2.71 4.89
N TYR A 474 -26.15 -1.38 4.87
CA TYR A 474 -25.70 -0.62 3.70
C TYR A 474 -24.17 -0.44 3.64
N GLU A 475 -23.46 -0.82 4.69
CA GLU A 475 -22.01 -0.84 4.73
C GLU A 475 -21.45 -1.96 3.85
N GLY A 476 -20.27 -1.74 3.26
CA GLY A 476 -19.65 -2.69 2.33
C GLY A 476 -20.24 -2.57 0.92
N HIS A 477 -19.56 -1.82 0.05
CA HIS A 477 -19.90 -1.66 -1.37
C HIS A 477 -18.77 -0.91 -2.06
N VAL A 478 -18.84 -0.78 -3.39
CA VAL A 478 -18.04 0.16 -4.17
C VAL A 478 -18.90 1.36 -4.54
N GLU A 479 -18.40 2.56 -4.31
CA GLU A 479 -19.16 3.80 -4.49
C GLU A 479 -18.49 4.80 -5.42
N PHE A 480 -19.27 5.31 -6.37
CA PHE A 480 -18.89 6.38 -7.27
C PHE A 480 -19.79 7.60 -7.02
N ARG A 481 -19.20 8.70 -6.54
CA ARG A 481 -19.90 9.91 -6.17
C ARG A 481 -19.47 11.12 -6.98
N ASN A 482 -20.39 12.07 -7.13
CA ASN A 482 -20.11 13.47 -7.49
C ASN A 482 -19.25 13.59 -8.77
N GLY A 483 -19.54 12.73 -9.74
CA GLY A 483 -18.87 12.67 -11.03
C GLY A 483 -17.58 11.89 -11.10
N ALA A 484 -17.18 11.10 -10.10
CA ALA A 484 -16.00 10.23 -10.19
C ALA A 484 -16.02 9.37 -11.46
N ASN A 485 -14.92 9.38 -12.23
CA ASN A 485 -14.91 8.87 -13.59
C ASN A 485 -13.60 8.28 -14.06
N ASN A 486 -13.66 7.40 -15.07
CA ASN A 486 -12.46 6.78 -15.66
C ASN A 486 -11.60 6.06 -14.62
N ASN A 487 -12.22 5.53 -13.57
CA ASN A 487 -11.57 4.65 -12.60
C ASN A 487 -11.82 3.18 -12.99
N THR A 488 -10.89 2.31 -12.61
CA THR A 488 -10.95 0.86 -12.89
C THR A 488 -11.09 0.09 -11.59
N ILE A 489 -12.10 -0.78 -11.54
CA ILE A 489 -12.34 -1.75 -10.48
C ILE A 489 -12.14 -3.12 -11.10
N ARG A 490 -11.17 -3.90 -10.64
CA ARG A 490 -10.78 -5.15 -11.31
C ARG A 490 -10.58 -6.29 -10.31
N ASN A 491 -11.04 -7.50 -10.61
CA ASN A 491 -10.82 -8.68 -9.77
C ASN A 491 -11.29 -8.46 -8.32
N ILE A 492 -12.49 -7.89 -8.14
CA ILE A 492 -13.04 -7.59 -6.81
C ILE A 492 -14.02 -8.68 -6.38
N VAL A 493 -13.95 -9.09 -5.13
CA VAL A 493 -14.95 -9.97 -4.50
C VAL A 493 -15.78 -9.16 -3.51
N ILE A 494 -17.10 -9.17 -3.67
CA ILE A 494 -18.05 -8.44 -2.80
C ILE A 494 -19.05 -9.45 -2.25
N SER A 495 -19.15 -9.56 -0.92
CA SER A 495 -20.07 -10.51 -0.28
C SER A 495 -20.91 -9.88 0.83
N ASP A 496 -22.14 -10.36 0.96
CA ASP A 496 -23.03 -10.05 2.09
C ASP A 496 -23.36 -8.55 2.21
N VAL A 497 -23.83 -7.94 1.13
CA VAL A 497 -24.03 -6.49 1.04
C VAL A 497 -25.48 -6.12 0.74
N SER A 498 -25.96 -4.95 1.19
CA SER A 498 -27.26 -4.43 0.73
C SER A 498 -27.24 -4.08 -0.75
N TYR A 499 -26.11 -3.59 -1.26
CA TYR A 499 -25.88 -3.36 -2.69
C TYR A 499 -24.39 -3.42 -3.00
N ALA A 500 -23.98 -3.96 -4.15
CA ALA A 500 -22.55 -4.11 -4.44
C ALA A 500 -21.93 -2.83 -5.01
N PHE A 501 -22.64 -2.12 -5.89
CA PHE A 501 -22.18 -0.86 -6.50
C PHE A 501 -23.20 0.26 -6.27
N SER A 502 -22.72 1.45 -5.92
CA SER A 502 -23.55 2.64 -5.72
C SER A 502 -23.04 3.79 -6.58
N PHE A 503 -23.96 4.39 -7.33
CA PHE A 503 -23.73 5.62 -8.08
C PHE A 503 -24.60 6.69 -7.46
N SER A 504 -23.98 7.75 -6.93
CA SER A 504 -24.74 8.78 -6.23
C SER A 504 -24.23 10.17 -6.52
N ASP A 505 -25.11 11.12 -6.28
CA ASP A 505 -24.80 12.54 -6.20
C ASP A 505 -25.17 13.03 -4.80
N ILE A 506 -24.22 13.69 -4.16
CA ILE A 506 -24.26 14.09 -2.76
C ILE A 506 -23.56 15.43 -2.63
N ASP A 507 -24.24 16.45 -2.13
CA ASP A 507 -23.60 17.73 -1.79
C ASP A 507 -23.47 17.80 -0.26
N ASP A 508 -22.30 17.39 0.25
CA ASP A 508 -21.97 17.44 1.68
C ASP A 508 -21.57 18.85 2.15
N GLY A 509 -21.65 19.85 1.26
CA GLY A 509 -21.24 21.23 1.50
C GLY A 509 -19.74 21.47 1.45
N PHE A 510 -18.91 20.46 1.18
CA PHE A 510 -17.48 20.64 0.94
C PHE A 510 -17.26 21.25 -0.43
N THR A 511 -16.84 22.52 -0.48
CA THR A 511 -16.54 23.24 -1.71
C THR A 511 -15.02 23.38 -1.89
N PRO A 512 -14.33 22.42 -2.52
CA PRO A 512 -12.91 22.55 -2.82
C PRO A 512 -12.64 23.65 -3.85
N SER A 513 -11.37 23.98 -4.07
CA SER A 513 -10.96 24.94 -5.10
C SER A 513 -9.92 24.32 -6.06
N PRO A 514 -10.23 24.15 -7.36
CA PRO A 514 -11.55 24.39 -7.98
C PRO A 514 -12.62 23.46 -7.39
N ASP A 515 -13.87 23.90 -7.42
CA ASP A 515 -15.00 23.06 -7.02
C ASP A 515 -15.26 22.04 -8.12
N THR A 516 -15.11 20.78 -7.75
CA THR A 516 -15.26 19.63 -8.64
C THR A 516 -16.41 18.73 -8.20
N ASP A 517 -17.26 19.22 -7.29
CA ASP A 517 -18.54 18.60 -7.00
C ASP A 517 -19.46 18.78 -8.22
N ALA A 518 -19.51 17.76 -9.07
CA ALA A 518 -20.34 17.79 -10.26
C ALA A 518 -21.69 17.16 -9.92
N PRO A 519 -22.84 17.77 -10.33
CA PRO A 519 -24.18 17.21 -10.17
C PRO A 519 -24.34 15.98 -11.08
N ASN A 520 -23.68 14.88 -10.72
CA ASN A 520 -23.46 13.73 -11.57
C ASN A 520 -23.15 12.47 -10.75
N ALA A 521 -23.79 11.37 -11.12
CA ALA A 521 -23.49 10.06 -10.53
C ALA A 521 -22.42 9.40 -11.40
N GLY A 522 -21.37 8.82 -10.81
CA GLY A 522 -20.12 8.47 -11.52
C GLY A 522 -20.28 7.87 -12.93
N PHE A 523 -19.33 8.20 -13.83
CA PHE A 523 -19.44 7.90 -15.25
C PHE A 523 -18.14 7.38 -15.87
N ASN A 524 -18.22 6.66 -17.00
CA ASN A 524 -17.06 6.09 -17.70
C ASN A 524 -16.15 5.23 -16.79
N ASN A 525 -16.67 4.62 -15.72
CA ASN A 525 -15.90 3.71 -14.89
C ASN A 525 -15.96 2.29 -15.46
N SER A 526 -14.88 1.53 -15.29
CA SER A 526 -14.77 0.15 -15.76
C SER A 526 -14.73 -0.80 -14.57
N ILE A 527 -15.64 -1.76 -14.55
CA ILE A 527 -15.73 -2.83 -13.57
C ILE A 527 -15.43 -4.14 -14.30
N GLN A 528 -14.37 -4.83 -13.92
CA GLN A 528 -13.83 -5.99 -14.63
C GLN A 528 -13.67 -7.16 -13.67
N ASN A 529 -14.10 -8.36 -14.08
CA ASN A 529 -13.91 -9.60 -13.31
C ASN A 529 -14.40 -9.50 -11.85
N ALA A 530 -15.49 -8.76 -11.61
CA ALA A 530 -16.06 -8.66 -10.26
C ALA A 530 -16.91 -9.90 -9.95
N THR A 531 -16.77 -10.44 -8.75
CA THR A 531 -17.63 -11.48 -8.21
C THR A 531 -18.47 -10.90 -7.07
N VAL A 532 -19.78 -10.92 -7.21
CA VAL A 532 -20.73 -10.49 -6.20
C VAL A 532 -21.52 -11.68 -5.70
N GLU A 533 -21.52 -11.88 -4.38
CA GLU A 533 -22.21 -12.96 -3.71
C GLU A 533 -23.15 -12.39 -2.64
N ASN A 534 -24.38 -12.90 -2.57
CA ASN A 534 -25.34 -12.55 -1.54
C ASN A 534 -25.62 -11.03 -1.40
N ALA A 535 -26.14 -10.41 -2.47
CA ALA A 535 -26.43 -8.97 -2.48
C ALA A 535 -27.94 -8.63 -2.42
N GLY A 536 -28.32 -7.54 -1.76
CA GLY A 536 -29.66 -6.98 -1.89
C GLY A 536 -29.90 -6.45 -3.32
N ALA A 537 -28.95 -5.67 -3.85
CA ALA A 537 -28.92 -5.29 -5.25
C ALA A 537 -27.52 -5.42 -5.86
N ILE A 538 -27.40 -5.67 -7.16
CA ILE A 538 -26.08 -5.58 -7.82
C ILE A 538 -25.64 -4.13 -7.84
N PHE A 539 -26.47 -3.22 -8.35
CA PHE A 539 -26.18 -1.80 -8.25
C PHE A 539 -27.40 -0.91 -8.03
N ARG A 540 -27.14 0.29 -7.54
CA ARG A 540 -28.14 1.34 -7.35
C ARG A 540 -27.66 2.69 -7.89
N ALA A 541 -28.63 3.53 -8.24
CA ALA A 541 -28.38 4.92 -8.58
C ALA A 541 -29.39 5.83 -7.86
N LEU A 542 -28.94 6.53 -6.83
CA LEU A 542 -29.75 7.37 -5.95
C LEU A 542 -29.07 8.73 -5.68
N PRO A 543 -29.80 9.85 -5.68
CA PRO A 543 -29.30 11.06 -5.03
C PRO A 543 -29.42 10.91 -3.52
N SER A 544 -28.65 11.69 -2.76
CA SER A 544 -28.88 11.81 -1.32
C SER A 544 -29.63 13.10 -0.98
N TYR A 545 -30.97 13.03 -0.98
CA TYR A 545 -31.82 14.19 -0.70
C TYR A 545 -31.57 14.84 0.67
N THR A 546 -31.12 14.05 1.65
CA THR A 546 -30.85 14.52 3.02
C THR A 546 -29.61 15.42 3.07
N ILE A 547 -28.72 15.30 2.09
CA ILE A 547 -27.44 16.00 1.99
C ILE A 547 -27.27 16.50 0.54
N GLY A 548 -28.27 17.24 0.06
CA GLY A 548 -28.14 18.11 -1.12
C GLY A 548 -28.06 17.47 -2.50
N GLY A 549 -28.11 16.14 -2.64
CA GLY A 549 -27.96 15.47 -3.94
C GLY A 549 -29.02 15.82 -4.99
N ASP A 550 -28.59 15.95 -6.25
CA ASP A 550 -29.43 16.28 -7.39
C ASP A 550 -30.01 15.02 -8.04
N ILE A 551 -31.34 14.92 -8.09
CA ILE A 551 -32.05 13.85 -8.80
C ILE A 551 -31.78 13.85 -10.32
N ASN A 552 -31.39 15.00 -10.87
CA ASN A 552 -31.03 15.14 -12.29
C ASN A 552 -29.60 14.65 -12.58
N ALA A 553 -28.82 14.32 -11.55
CA ALA A 553 -27.53 13.66 -11.69
C ALA A 553 -27.68 12.32 -12.42
N PHE A 554 -26.58 11.85 -13.02
CA PHE A 554 -26.71 10.89 -14.10
C PHE A 554 -25.63 9.81 -14.18
N MET A 555 -26.00 8.57 -13.88
CA MET A 555 -25.09 7.43 -14.09
C MET A 555 -24.98 7.11 -15.58
N ARG A 556 -23.78 7.26 -16.18
CA ARG A 556 -23.60 6.99 -17.61
C ARG A 556 -22.30 6.29 -18.00
N ASN A 557 -22.40 5.48 -19.04
CA ASN A 557 -21.26 4.85 -19.73
C ASN A 557 -20.35 4.02 -18.82
N ASN A 558 -20.86 3.47 -17.73
CA ASN A 558 -20.09 2.54 -16.90
C ASN A 558 -20.19 1.12 -17.52
N THR A 559 -19.07 0.39 -17.54
CA THR A 559 -19.04 -0.97 -18.07
C THR A 559 -18.78 -2.00 -16.98
N PHE A 560 -19.49 -3.11 -17.05
CA PHE A 560 -19.29 -4.30 -16.25
C PHE A 560 -18.89 -5.43 -17.19
N GLU A 561 -17.67 -5.93 -17.06
CA GLU A 561 -17.06 -6.86 -18.01
C GLU A 561 -16.63 -8.14 -17.28
N ASN A 562 -17.03 -9.30 -17.82
CA ASN A 562 -16.69 -10.62 -17.29
C ASN A 562 -17.03 -10.80 -15.79
N CYS A 563 -18.10 -10.15 -15.32
CA CYS A 563 -18.49 -10.21 -13.91
C CYS A 563 -19.43 -11.39 -13.62
N ALA A 564 -19.39 -11.91 -12.40
CA ALA A 564 -20.29 -12.93 -11.90
C ALA A 564 -21.14 -12.37 -10.75
N PHE A 565 -22.47 -12.43 -10.89
CA PHE A 565 -23.42 -11.94 -9.90
C PHE A 565 -24.31 -13.08 -9.44
N ASN A 566 -24.15 -13.49 -8.19
CA ASN A 566 -24.80 -14.65 -7.62
C ASN A 566 -25.66 -14.26 -6.42
N ASN A 567 -26.83 -14.89 -6.33
CA ASN A 567 -27.73 -14.80 -5.18
C ASN A 567 -28.07 -13.35 -4.82
N TYR A 568 -28.82 -12.67 -5.69
CA TYR A 568 -29.19 -11.27 -5.50
C TYR A 568 -30.70 -11.03 -5.52
N SER A 569 -31.19 -10.03 -4.78
CA SER A 569 -32.62 -9.72 -4.76
C SER A 569 -33.07 -8.88 -5.97
N VAL A 570 -32.25 -7.91 -6.41
CA VAL A 570 -32.55 -7.01 -7.53
C VAL A 570 -31.31 -6.75 -8.38
N LEU A 571 -31.44 -6.78 -9.71
CA LEU A 571 -30.31 -6.46 -10.60
C LEU A 571 -29.92 -4.98 -10.45
N ALA A 572 -30.85 -4.07 -10.71
CA ALA A 572 -30.61 -2.63 -10.61
C ALA A 572 -31.77 -1.94 -9.89
N ASN A 573 -31.47 -1.04 -8.96
CA ASN A 573 -32.48 -0.25 -8.25
C ASN A 573 -32.22 1.26 -8.44
N LEU A 574 -32.97 1.90 -9.33
CA LEU A 574 -32.62 3.20 -9.88
C LEU A 574 -33.71 4.24 -9.59
N LEU A 575 -33.31 5.40 -9.07
CA LEU A 575 -34.15 6.60 -8.96
C LEU A 575 -33.70 7.67 -9.97
N MET A 576 -32.40 7.78 -10.19
CA MET A 576 -31.77 8.71 -11.14
C MET A 576 -31.82 8.17 -12.57
N ARG A 577 -31.55 9.06 -13.52
CA ARG A 577 -31.42 8.70 -14.93
C ARG A 577 -30.22 7.74 -15.10
N ASN A 578 -30.28 6.86 -16.10
CA ASN A 578 -29.12 6.05 -16.53
C ASN A 578 -29.05 5.93 -18.06
N GLU A 579 -27.84 5.91 -18.64
CA GLU A 579 -27.61 5.81 -20.09
C GLU A 579 -26.26 5.20 -20.44
N GLY A 580 -26.22 4.35 -21.48
CA GLY A 580 -24.97 3.82 -22.01
C GLY A 580 -24.24 2.84 -21.10
N ASN A 581 -24.82 2.49 -19.95
CA ASN A 581 -24.25 1.49 -19.05
C ASN A 581 -24.43 0.10 -19.66
N ALA A 582 -23.41 -0.75 -19.53
CA ALA A 582 -23.39 -2.04 -20.20
C ALA A 582 -22.82 -3.16 -19.32
N PHE A 583 -23.43 -4.33 -19.43
CA PHE A 583 -22.89 -5.61 -18.96
C PHE A 583 -22.43 -6.40 -20.19
N ILE A 584 -21.20 -6.91 -20.15
CA ILE A 584 -20.54 -7.59 -21.26
C ILE A 584 -19.92 -8.88 -20.72
N ASN A 585 -20.31 -10.03 -21.29
CA ASN A 585 -19.86 -11.36 -20.87
C ASN A 585 -20.10 -11.66 -19.37
N CYS A 586 -21.14 -11.08 -18.78
CA CYS A 586 -21.45 -11.29 -17.36
C CYS A 586 -22.37 -12.50 -17.14
N SER A 587 -22.29 -13.11 -15.96
CA SER A 587 -23.22 -14.15 -15.52
C SER A 587 -24.08 -13.67 -14.36
N PHE A 588 -25.36 -14.02 -14.39
CA PHE A 588 -26.36 -13.66 -13.40
C PHE A 588 -27.06 -14.92 -12.91
N LYS A 589 -26.93 -15.24 -11.62
CA LYS A 589 -27.48 -16.47 -11.04
C LYS A 589 -28.35 -16.18 -9.82
N ASN A 590 -29.49 -16.86 -9.75
CA ASN A 590 -30.43 -16.81 -8.62
C ASN A 590 -30.87 -15.38 -8.26
N GLY A 591 -31.23 -14.62 -9.30
CA GLY A 591 -31.67 -13.23 -9.21
C GLY A 591 -33.20 -13.10 -9.15
N SER A 592 -33.74 -12.53 -8.08
CA SER A 592 -35.21 -12.48 -7.92
C SER A 592 -35.90 -11.44 -8.81
N ASN A 593 -35.22 -10.34 -9.14
CA ASN A 593 -35.80 -9.25 -9.94
C ASN A 593 -34.75 -8.61 -10.85
N GLY A 594 -35.20 -8.14 -12.02
CA GLY A 594 -34.41 -7.39 -12.98
C GLY A 594 -34.23 -5.91 -12.62
N VAL A 595 -34.09 -5.08 -13.64
CA VAL A 595 -34.00 -3.61 -13.51
C VAL A 595 -35.30 -3.01 -12.96
N LYS A 596 -35.20 -2.23 -11.89
CA LYS A 596 -36.33 -1.55 -11.24
C LYS A 596 -36.13 -0.03 -11.20
N ALA A 597 -37.18 0.68 -11.60
CA ALA A 597 -37.32 2.11 -11.31
C ALA A 597 -38.05 2.30 -9.97
N ILE A 598 -37.42 3.03 -9.06
CA ILE A 598 -37.96 3.33 -7.73
C ILE A 598 -39.21 4.20 -7.85
N ASN A 599 -40.16 3.97 -6.96
CA ASN A 599 -41.39 4.76 -6.90
C ASN A 599 -41.06 6.24 -6.67
N GLY A 600 -41.58 7.10 -7.56
CA GLY A 600 -41.29 8.53 -7.55
C GLY A 600 -40.19 8.97 -8.51
N SER A 601 -39.49 8.05 -9.20
CA SER A 601 -38.55 8.44 -10.25
C SER A 601 -39.27 9.19 -11.38
N PRO A 602 -38.79 10.37 -11.80
CA PRO A 602 -39.30 11.04 -13.00
C PRO A 602 -38.82 10.39 -14.30
N TYR A 603 -37.86 9.45 -14.24
CA TYR A 603 -37.18 8.83 -15.38
C TYR A 603 -37.58 7.37 -15.62
N ARG A 604 -38.76 6.92 -15.17
CA ARG A 604 -39.15 5.50 -15.22
C ARG A 604 -38.99 4.85 -16.59
N SER A 605 -39.38 5.55 -17.67
CA SER A 605 -39.27 5.05 -19.05
C SER A 605 -37.81 4.85 -19.48
N ASP A 606 -36.95 5.79 -19.08
CA ASP A 606 -35.53 5.81 -19.42
C ASP A 606 -34.78 4.75 -18.61
N ILE A 607 -35.20 4.54 -17.35
CA ILE A 607 -34.52 3.64 -16.44
C ILE A 607 -34.50 2.20 -16.93
N ILE A 608 -35.65 1.70 -17.38
CA ILE A 608 -35.86 0.28 -17.64
C ILE A 608 -35.16 -0.18 -18.93
N ASN A 609 -34.93 0.71 -19.90
CA ASN A 609 -34.50 0.33 -21.26
C ASN A 609 -33.05 0.69 -21.59
N ASN A 610 -32.31 1.36 -20.70
CA ASN A 610 -31.03 1.98 -21.04
C ASN A 610 -29.78 1.19 -20.58
N ILE A 611 -29.96 -0.02 -20.05
CA ILE A 611 -28.88 -0.92 -19.69
C ILE A 611 -28.72 -1.96 -20.80
N LYS A 612 -27.53 -2.04 -21.38
CA LYS A 612 -27.23 -2.99 -22.44
C LYS A 612 -26.64 -4.28 -21.86
N PHE A 613 -27.16 -5.43 -22.28
CA PHE A 613 -26.58 -6.74 -21.97
C PHE A 613 -26.00 -7.34 -23.26
N THR A 614 -24.70 -7.67 -23.26
CA THR A 614 -24.00 -8.28 -24.40
C THR A 614 -23.37 -9.58 -23.95
N ASN A 615 -23.68 -10.71 -24.60
CA ASN A 615 -23.16 -12.04 -24.27
C ASN A 615 -23.33 -12.42 -22.78
N CYS A 616 -24.40 -11.95 -22.14
CA CYS A 616 -24.67 -12.25 -20.73
C CYS A 616 -25.51 -13.52 -20.58
N THR A 617 -25.29 -14.24 -19.49
CA THR A 617 -26.06 -15.46 -19.14
C THR A 617 -26.94 -15.20 -17.91
N PHE A 618 -28.17 -15.71 -17.93
CA PHE A 618 -29.14 -15.57 -16.83
C PHE A 618 -29.65 -16.95 -16.44
N GLU A 619 -29.34 -17.39 -15.22
CA GLU A 619 -29.74 -18.69 -14.66
C GLU A 619 -30.58 -18.45 -13.41
N ASN A 620 -31.86 -18.83 -13.44
CA ASN A 620 -32.82 -18.50 -12.36
C ASN A 620 -32.81 -17.00 -12.02
N ALA A 621 -32.65 -16.15 -13.04
CA ALA A 621 -32.45 -14.71 -12.90
C ALA A 621 -33.32 -13.96 -13.90
N THR A 622 -33.85 -12.81 -13.48
CA THR A 622 -34.61 -11.90 -14.35
C THR A 622 -33.71 -10.76 -14.84
N GLN A 623 -33.88 -10.38 -16.11
CA GLN A 623 -33.22 -9.22 -16.72
C GLN A 623 -33.86 -7.91 -16.23
#